data_AF-A0A553C6I3-F1
#
_entry.id   AF-A0A553C6I3-F1
#
_cell.length_a   1.000
_cell.length_b   1.000
_cell.length_c   1.000
_cell.angle_alpha   90.00
_cell.angle_beta   90.00
_cell.angle_gamma   90.00
#
_symmetry.space_group_name_H-M   'P 1'
#
loop_
_entity.id
_entity.type
_entity.pdbx_description
1 polymer ?
#
loop_
_entity_poly.entity_id
_entity_poly.type
_entity_poly.pdbx_seq_one_letter_code
_entity_poly.pdbx_strand_id
1 'polypeptide(L)'
;MTLKKNLSVFFIFSFIVLGTHNANSQTVIYDSISKQKVALIDVRKTYERVIDKGYASIEMFEYLGNYYYKDKDFQKSKLYFDMLFKKYKLSQISKKSIDLYKTL
;
A
#
# COMPACT_ATOMS: atom_id res chain seq x y z
N MET A 1 45.78 23.86 -28.52
CA MET A 1 46.08 23.35 -27.15
C MET A 1 44.93 23.53 -26.15
N THR A 2 43.90 24.33 -26.47
CA THR A 2 42.74 24.65 -25.59
C THR A 2 41.65 23.58 -25.57
N LEU A 3 41.32 22.95 -26.70
CA LEU A 3 40.23 21.96 -26.78
C LEU A 3 40.49 20.69 -25.95
N LYS A 4 41.72 20.14 -26.01
CA LYS A 4 42.12 18.97 -25.20
C LYS A 4 42.07 19.27 -23.69
N LYS A 5 42.45 20.48 -23.28
CA LYS A 5 42.39 20.92 -21.87
C LYS A 5 40.94 21.00 -21.36
N ASN A 6 40.02 21.53 -22.17
CA ASN A 6 38.60 21.62 -21.82
C ASN A 6 37.93 20.24 -21.76
N LEU A 7 38.34 19.31 -22.63
CA LEU A 7 37.87 17.94 -22.62
C LEU A 7 38.30 17.18 -21.36
N SER A 8 39.56 17.34 -20.93
CA SER A 8 40.05 16.77 -19.68
C SER A 8 39.30 17.33 -18.46
N VAL A 9 39.00 18.63 -18.43
CA VAL A 9 38.21 19.25 -17.36
C VAL A 9 36.78 18.69 -17.32
N PHE A 10 36.15 18.49 -18.48
CA PHE A 10 34.82 17.89 -18.58
C PHE A 10 34.78 16.45 -18.00
N PHE A 11 35.78 15.62 -18.32
CA PHE A 11 35.88 14.28 -17.76
C PHE A 11 36.06 14.30 -16.24
N ILE A 12 36.94 15.16 -15.72
CA ILE A 12 37.15 15.30 -14.27
C ILE A 12 35.85 15.70 -13.56
N PHE A 13 35.10 16.66 -14.12
CA PHE A 13 33.81 17.07 -13.56
C PHE A 13 32.79 15.93 -13.58
N SER A 14 32.71 15.16 -14.67
CA SER A 14 31.79 14.02 -14.78
C SER A 14 32.09 12.92 -13.75
N PHE A 15 33.37 12.64 -13.46
CA PHE A 15 33.76 11.68 -12.43
C PHE A 15 33.39 12.15 -11.02
N ILE A 16 33.51 13.45 -10.73
CA ILE A 16 33.12 14.02 -9.44
C ILE A 16 31.60 13.90 -9.25
N VAL A 17 30.80 14.25 -10.26
CA VAL A 17 29.34 14.14 -10.20
C VAL A 17 28.90 12.70 -9.95
N LEU A 18 29.45 11.75 -10.71
CA LEU A 18 29.10 10.33 -10.58
C LEU A 18 29.51 9.73 -9.23
N GLY A 19 30.60 10.23 -8.61
CA GLY A 19 31.10 9.77 -7.32
C GLY A 19 30.28 10.22 -6.11
N THR A 20 29.37 11.18 -6.27
CA THR A 20 28.56 11.72 -5.16
C THR A 20 27.17 11.07 -4.98
N HIS A 21 26.83 10.08 -5.80
CA HIS A 21 25.57 9.36 -5.67
C HIS A 21 25.63 8.31 -4.55
N ASN A 22 24.83 8.52 -3.50
CA ASN A 22 24.59 7.50 -2.48
C ASN A 22 23.57 6.48 -3.00
N ALA A 23 23.99 5.23 -3.18
CA ALA A 23 23.08 4.13 -3.51
C ALA A 23 22.39 3.63 -2.23
N ASN A 24 21.13 4.01 -2.03
CA ASN A 24 20.31 3.46 -0.96
C ASN A 24 19.71 2.12 -1.41
N SER A 25 20.03 1.03 -0.74
CA SER A 25 19.37 -0.26 -0.97
C SER A 25 18.02 -0.31 -0.27
N GLN A 26 17.03 -0.97 -0.88
CA GLN A 26 15.75 -1.21 -0.20
C GLN A 26 15.97 -2.19 0.95
N THR A 27 15.54 -1.82 2.15
CA THR A 27 15.50 -2.73 3.29
C THR A 27 14.46 -3.81 3.02
N VAL A 28 14.90 -5.08 2.92
CA VAL A 28 14.02 -6.23 2.67
C VAL A 28 13.88 -7.05 3.95
N ILE A 29 12.65 -7.41 4.27
CA ILE A 29 12.34 -8.25 5.43
C ILE A 29 12.37 -9.70 4.96
N TYR A 30 12.99 -10.56 5.74
CA TYR A 30 13.06 -11.99 5.47
C TYR A 30 12.17 -12.72 6.44
N ASP A 31 11.41 -13.69 5.94
CA ASP A 31 10.69 -14.61 6.80
C ASP A 31 11.69 -15.40 7.67
N SER A 32 11.34 -15.60 8.94
CA SER A 32 12.25 -16.21 9.91
C SER A 32 12.51 -17.69 9.61
N ILE A 33 11.54 -18.37 8.99
CA ILE A 33 11.53 -19.82 8.72
C ILE A 33 12.12 -20.12 7.34
N SER A 34 11.52 -19.60 6.28
CA SER A 34 11.90 -19.90 4.89
C SER A 34 13.10 -19.09 4.39
N LYS A 35 13.51 -18.04 5.12
CA LYS A 35 14.53 -17.07 4.71
C LYS A 35 14.26 -16.44 3.34
N GLN A 36 13.02 -16.47 2.88
CA GLN A 36 12.61 -15.81 1.66
C GLN A 36 12.32 -14.34 1.93
N LYS A 37 12.58 -13.51 0.92
CA LYS A 37 12.21 -12.10 0.93
C LYS A 37 10.68 -12.00 1.02
N VAL A 38 10.18 -11.36 2.07
CA VAL A 38 8.76 -11.07 2.24
C VAL A 38 8.54 -9.56 2.25
N ALA A 39 7.47 -9.14 1.59
CA ALA A 39 6.97 -7.78 1.76
C ALA A 39 6.05 -7.77 2.98
N LEU A 40 6.34 -6.91 3.96
CA LEU A 40 5.33 -6.57 4.97
C LEU A 40 4.26 -5.73 4.29
N ILE A 41 3.19 -6.39 3.84
CA ILE A 41 2.06 -5.74 3.19
C ILE A 41 1.09 -5.29 4.27
N ASP A 42 0.87 -3.98 4.38
CA ASP A 42 -0.28 -3.45 5.10
C ASP A 42 -1.52 -3.75 4.24
N VAL A 43 -2.23 -4.83 4.60
CA VAL A 43 -3.40 -5.34 3.87
C VAL A 43 -4.48 -4.27 3.78
N ARG A 44 -4.72 -3.53 4.87
CA ARG A 44 -5.66 -2.41 4.90
C ARG A 44 -5.30 -1.37 3.85
N LYS A 45 -4.08 -0.82 3.88
CA LYS A 45 -3.66 0.21 2.91
C LYS A 45 -3.69 -0.31 1.47
N THR A 46 -3.41 -1.59 1.28
CA THR A 46 -3.47 -2.23 -0.03
C THR A 46 -4.90 -2.28 -0.54
N TYR A 47 -5.85 -2.68 0.31
CA TYR A 47 -7.27 -2.72 -0.06
C TYR A 47 -7.85 -1.32 -0.29
N GLU A 48 -7.52 -0.33 0.55
CA GLU A 48 -7.91 1.07 0.32
C GLU A 48 -7.47 1.53 -1.08
N ARG A 49 -6.19 1.33 -1.43
CA ARG A 49 -5.66 1.71 -2.75
C ARG A 49 -6.33 0.97 -3.91
N VAL A 50 -6.68 -0.30 -3.73
CA VAL A 50 -7.30 -1.12 -4.77
C VAL A 50 -8.75 -0.68 -5.00
N ILE A 51 -9.49 -0.40 -3.93
CA ILE A 51 -10.85 0.16 -3.98
C ILE A 51 -10.85 1.55 -4.62
N ASP A 52 -9.89 2.42 -4.27
CA ASP A 52 -9.75 3.77 -4.85
C ASP A 52 -9.54 3.73 -6.37
N LYS A 53 -8.94 2.64 -6.88
CA LYS A 53 -8.77 2.39 -8.32
C LYS A 53 -10.03 1.82 -8.99
N GLY A 54 -11.13 1.65 -8.24
CA GLY A 54 -12.39 1.09 -8.73
C GLY A 54 -12.45 -0.44 -8.73
N TYR A 55 -11.39 -1.11 -8.29
CA TYR A 55 -11.37 -2.56 -8.18
C TYR A 55 -11.77 -2.95 -6.76
N ALA A 56 -13.00 -3.43 -6.57
CA ALA A 56 -13.49 -3.77 -5.24
C ALA A 56 -14.26 -5.10 -5.26
N SER A 57 -13.85 -6.01 -4.37
CA SER A 57 -14.55 -7.25 -4.06
C SER A 57 -15.35 -7.12 -2.76
N ILE A 58 -16.22 -8.10 -2.52
CA ILE A 58 -17.02 -8.15 -1.29
C ILE A 58 -16.12 -8.29 -0.06
N GLU A 59 -15.09 -9.13 -0.15
CA GLU A 59 -14.14 -9.41 0.93
C GLU A 59 -13.32 -8.19 1.33
N MET A 60 -12.98 -7.32 0.36
CA MET A 60 -12.23 -6.08 0.63
C MET A 60 -13.05 -5.11 1.48
N PHE A 61 -14.32 -4.90 1.13
CA PHE A 61 -15.19 -4.03 1.91
C PHE A 61 -15.50 -4.62 3.28
N GLU A 62 -15.75 -5.93 3.37
CA GLU A 62 -15.93 -6.61 4.65
C GLU A 62 -14.69 -6.48 5.53
N TYR A 63 -13.51 -6.71 4.98
CA TYR A 63 -12.25 -6.59 5.72
C TYR A 63 -12.09 -5.17 6.28
N LEU A 64 -12.23 -4.14 5.44
CA LEU A 64 -12.02 -2.75 5.87
C LEU A 64 -13.10 -2.29 6.86
N GLY A 65 -14.37 -2.61 6.62
CA GLY A 65 -15.46 -2.28 7.55
C GLY A 65 -15.22 -2.90 8.93
N ASN A 66 -14.89 -4.20 8.97
CA ASN A 66 -14.57 -4.91 10.20
C ASN A 66 -13.29 -4.40 10.89
N TYR A 67 -12.25 -4.10 10.10
CA TYR A 67 -10.98 -3.58 10.61
C TYR A 67 -11.19 -2.25 11.33
N TYR A 68 -11.82 -1.28 10.68
CA TYR A 68 -12.03 0.05 11.25
C TYR A 68 -13.03 0.04 12.40
N TYR A 69 -14.00 -0.88 12.41
CA TYR A 69 -14.85 -1.09 13.57
C TYR A 69 -14.02 -1.48 14.80
N LYS A 70 -13.11 -2.46 14.64
CA LYS A 70 -12.22 -2.92 15.71
C LYS A 70 -11.26 -1.82 16.17
N ASP A 71 -10.82 -0.97 15.24
CA ASP A 71 -9.94 0.16 15.50
C ASP A 71 -10.68 1.37 16.11
N LYS A 72 -12.00 1.27 16.31
CA LYS A 72 -12.89 2.33 16.82
C LYS A 72 -12.98 3.56 15.90
N ASP A 73 -12.56 3.43 14.65
CA ASP A 73 -12.82 4.41 13.59
C ASP A 73 -14.18 4.09 12.95
N PHE A 74 -15.24 4.43 13.68
CA PHE A 74 -16.62 4.12 13.27
C PHE A 74 -17.01 4.86 11.98
N GLN A 75 -16.42 6.02 11.70
CA GLN A 75 -16.68 6.76 10.47
C GLN A 75 -16.17 6.00 9.25
N LYS A 76 -14.91 5.55 9.26
CA LYS A 76 -14.38 4.71 8.17
C LYS A 76 -15.06 3.36 8.10
N SER A 77 -15.37 2.75 9.25
CA SER A 77 -16.09 1.49 9.29
C SER A 77 -17.44 1.61 8.56
N LYS A 78 -18.22 2.64 8.89
CA LYS A 78 -19.50 2.92 8.25
C LYS A 78 -19.34 3.20 6.77
N LEU A 79 -18.33 3.98 6.35
CA LEU A 79 -18.06 4.24 4.93
C LEU A 79 -17.92 2.94 4.11
N TYR A 80 -17.09 2.00 4.57
CA TYR A 80 -16.87 0.75 3.83
C TYR A 80 -18.06 -0.20 3.91
N PHE A 81 -18.79 -0.24 5.03
CA PHE A 81 -20.03 -0.99 5.10
C PHE A 81 -21.13 -0.37 4.21
N ASP A 82 -21.29 0.95 4.16
CA ASP A 82 -22.23 1.62 3.26
C ASP A 82 -21.95 1.20 1.80
N MET A 83 -20.68 1.14 1.38
CA MET A 83 -20.28 0.65 0.06
C MET A 83 -20.62 -0.84 -0.15
N LEU A 84 -20.37 -1.68 0.86
CA LEU A 84 -20.70 -3.10 0.85
C LEU A 84 -22.20 -3.33 0.65
N PHE A 85 -23.04 -2.73 1.50
CA PHE A 85 -24.49 -2.90 1.49
C PHE A 85 -25.16 -2.25 0.27
N LYS A 86 -24.53 -1.23 -0.32
CA LYS A 86 -24.99 -0.64 -1.58
C LYS A 86 -24.76 -1.57 -2.78
N LYS A 87 -23.65 -2.33 -2.80
CA LYS A 87 -23.22 -3.11 -3.97
C LYS A 87 -23.64 -4.58 -3.92
N TYR A 88 -23.84 -5.15 -2.73
CA TYR A 88 -24.07 -6.58 -2.55
C TYR A 88 -25.37 -6.88 -1.80
N LYS A 89 -25.95 -8.05 -2.07
CA LYS A 89 -27.16 -8.53 -1.38
C LYS A 89 -26.79 -9.06 0.00
N LEU A 90 -27.70 -8.94 0.97
CA LEU A 90 -27.57 -9.48 2.33
C LEU A 90 -27.13 -10.96 2.37
N SER A 91 -27.60 -11.79 1.43
CA SER A 91 -27.23 -13.21 1.35
C SER A 91 -25.76 -13.47 1.00
N GLN A 92 -25.06 -12.47 0.47
CA GLN A 92 -23.64 -12.57 0.10
C GLN A 92 -22.73 -12.04 1.22
N ILE A 93 -23.26 -11.21 2.11
CA ILE A 93 -22.50 -10.54 3.16
C ILE A 93 -22.42 -11.46 4.38
N SER A 94 -21.26 -11.50 5.04
CA SER A 94 -21.09 -12.29 6.26
C SER A 94 -22.00 -11.77 7.38
N LYS A 95 -22.50 -12.70 8.20
CA LYS A 95 -23.34 -12.38 9.36
C LYS A 95 -22.66 -11.39 10.30
N LYS A 96 -21.35 -11.52 10.51
CA LYS A 96 -20.57 -10.60 11.34
C LYS A 96 -20.63 -9.16 10.83
N SER A 97 -20.37 -8.95 9.53
CA SER A 97 -20.44 -7.60 8.93
C SER A 97 -21.85 -7.01 9.04
N ILE A 98 -22.89 -7.84 8.86
CA ILE A 98 -24.29 -7.43 9.05
C ILE A 98 -24.55 -6.99 10.49
N ASP A 99 -24.10 -7.77 11.47
CA ASP A 99 -24.36 -7.48 12.87
C ASP A 99 -23.60 -6.23 13.34
N LEU A 100 -22.36 -6.03 12.89
CA LEU A 100 -21.57 -4.83 13.20
C LEU A 100 -22.08 -3.57 12.50
N TYR A 101 -22.59 -3.68 11.26
CA TYR A 101 -23.15 -2.51 10.57
C TYR A 101 -24.40 -1.97 11.27
N LYS A 102 -25.19 -2.83 11.92
CA LYS A 102 -26.38 -2.41 12.70
C LYS A 102 -26.04 -1.63 13.96
N THR A 103 -24.79 -1.65 14.43
CA THR A 103 -24.36 -0.96 15.64
C THR A 103 -23.66 0.37 15.36
N LEU A 104 -23.52 0.76 14.09
CA LEU A 104 -22.94 2.01 13.60
C LEU A 104 -24.02 3.04 13.27
#